data_AF-A0A953EKF5-F1
#
_entry.id   AF-A0A953EKF5-F1
#
_cell.length_a   1.000
_cell.length_b   1.000
_cell.length_c   1.000
_cell.angle_alpha   90.00
_cell.angle_beta   90.00
_cell.angle_gamma   90.00
#
_symmetry.space_group_name_H-M   'P 1'
#
loop_
_entity.id
_entity.type
_entity.pdbx_description
1 polymer ?
#
loop_
_entity_poly.entity_id
_entity_poly.type
_entity_poly.pdbx_seq_one_letter_code
_entity_poly.pdbx_strand_id
1 'polypeptide(L)'
;MRSRHIILFLMLLIGVSGCSAGTVPPKPSGDSRPQEQATSTNAQTTDAKATAANGAESQTAGDPMVRPKTVRDFFMVLPVKYFPLESCEASKDKGCQRAKADYLKTFVEVEDTANGYLRAGCDGAQSCLEMAIFKKPDGDYLVGVRADFEMGSNSYFVDYDNGKWTDVGGLIVDGFSKDNYYAFPRIGTTVEVFEKLPEDSETASDSPKGKKLYDLEWKDGRFTRKK
;
A
#
# COMPACT_ATOMS: atom_id res chain seq x y z
N MET A 1 40.34 -30.65 36.22
CA MET A 1 39.51 -31.19 37.30
C MET A 1 38.59 -30.09 37.82
N ARG A 2 37.27 -30.30 37.75
CA ARG A 2 36.17 -29.66 38.52
C ARG A 2 35.98 -28.14 38.32
N SER A 3 34.78 -27.57 38.23
CA SER A 3 33.42 -28.05 38.50
C SER A 3 32.41 -27.18 37.74
N ARG A 4 31.31 -27.79 37.28
CA ARG A 4 30.14 -27.14 36.67
C ARG A 4 29.18 -26.70 37.77
N HIS A 5 28.53 -25.55 37.61
CA HIS A 5 27.31 -25.22 38.35
C HIS A 5 26.16 -25.06 37.37
N ILE A 6 25.26 -26.03 37.45
CA ILE A 6 23.95 -26.12 36.81
C ILE A 6 22.98 -25.47 37.79
N ILE A 7 22.23 -24.45 37.37
CA ILE A 7 21.09 -23.93 38.12
C ILE A 7 19.84 -24.37 37.37
N LEU A 8 19.14 -25.32 37.98
CA LEU A 8 17.87 -25.89 37.56
C LEU A 8 16.77 -25.11 38.30
N PHE A 9 15.98 -24.30 37.60
CA PHE A 9 14.76 -23.72 38.17
C PHE A 9 13.57 -24.58 37.76
N LEU A 10 13.12 -25.37 38.72
CA LEU A 10 11.89 -26.14 38.70
C LEU A 10 10.81 -25.28 39.37
N MET A 11 9.78 -24.86 38.63
CA MET A 11 8.51 -24.44 39.22
C MET A 11 7.36 -25.15 38.53
N LEU A 12 6.75 -26.02 39.34
CA LEU A 12 5.53 -26.77 39.13
C LEU A 12 4.39 -25.98 39.81
N LEU A 13 3.21 -25.87 39.19
CA LEU A 13 1.89 -26.24 39.74
C LEU A 13 0.74 -25.51 39.00
N ILE A 14 -0.11 -26.26 38.26
CA ILE A 14 -1.49 -26.73 38.58
C ILE A 14 -2.59 -25.67 38.43
N GLY A 15 -3.64 -25.97 37.65
CA GLY A 15 -4.92 -25.25 37.76
C GLY A 15 -5.99 -25.43 36.67
N VAL A 16 -6.53 -26.65 36.53
CA VAL A 16 -7.93 -27.07 36.27
C VAL A 16 -8.84 -26.36 35.23
N SER A 17 -9.33 -27.22 34.32
CA SER A 17 -10.59 -27.29 33.55
C SER A 17 -11.72 -26.27 33.73
N GLY A 18 -12.31 -25.90 32.59
CA GLY A 18 -13.69 -25.42 32.46
C GLY A 18 -14.27 -25.67 31.06
N CYS A 19 -15.08 -26.73 30.91
CA CYS A 19 -15.92 -26.96 29.74
C CYS A 19 -17.11 -26.00 29.74
N SER A 20 -17.46 -25.43 28.58
CA SER A 20 -18.83 -25.04 28.25
C SER A 20 -18.97 -24.89 26.73
N ALA A 21 -19.35 -25.98 26.07
CA ALA A 21 -19.84 -25.95 24.71
C ALA A 21 -21.31 -25.51 24.75
N GLY A 22 -21.56 -24.27 24.35
CA GLY A 22 -22.91 -23.74 24.16
C GLY A 22 -23.55 -24.33 22.92
N THR A 23 -24.74 -24.88 23.10
CA THR A 23 -25.66 -25.42 22.10
C THR A 23 -26.11 -24.33 21.12
N VAL A 24 -25.97 -24.60 19.83
CA VAL A 24 -26.49 -23.79 18.72
C VAL A 24 -27.98 -24.13 18.50
N PRO A 25 -28.91 -23.16 18.57
CA PRO A 25 -30.27 -23.36 18.10
C PRO A 25 -30.37 -23.24 16.57
N PRO A 26 -31.31 -23.96 15.93
CA PRO A 26 -31.36 -24.12 14.48
C PRO A 26 -31.85 -22.88 13.72
N LYS A 27 -31.30 -22.74 12.52
CA LYS A 27 -31.63 -21.78 11.46
C LYS A 27 -33.07 -22.00 10.94
N PRO A 28 -33.96 -21.00 10.96
CA PRO A 28 -35.17 -21.04 10.16
C PRO A 28 -34.86 -20.68 8.70
N SER A 29 -35.07 -21.67 7.83
CA SER A 29 -35.12 -21.54 6.37
C SER A 29 -36.36 -20.72 5.99
N GLY A 30 -36.14 -19.51 5.49
CA GLY A 30 -37.18 -18.65 4.95
C GLY A 30 -36.86 -18.27 3.51
N ASP A 31 -37.13 -19.18 2.58
CA ASP A 31 -37.23 -18.88 1.16
C ASP A 31 -38.51 -18.09 0.92
N SER A 32 -38.38 -16.84 0.49
CA SER A 32 -39.47 -16.05 -0.06
C SER A 32 -38.88 -15.03 -1.03
N ARG A 33 -38.67 -15.48 -2.27
CA ARG A 33 -38.35 -14.63 -3.41
C ARG A 33 -39.53 -14.68 -4.38
N PRO A 34 -40.34 -13.62 -4.48
CA PRO A 34 -41.24 -13.46 -5.62
C PRO A 34 -40.45 -12.93 -6.83
N GLN A 35 -40.93 -13.38 -7.98
CA GLN A 35 -40.51 -13.10 -9.35
C GLN A 35 -40.22 -11.62 -9.63
N GLU A 36 -39.21 -11.37 -10.46
CA GLU A 36 -39.23 -10.19 -11.32
C GLU A 36 -39.03 -10.63 -12.78
N GLN A 37 -39.98 -10.16 -13.57
CA GLN A 37 -40.31 -10.57 -14.92
C GLN A 37 -39.35 -9.90 -15.90
N ALA A 38 -38.66 -10.71 -16.70
CA ALA A 38 -37.98 -10.21 -17.89
C ALA A 38 -39.01 -9.68 -18.88
N THR A 39 -38.94 -8.39 -19.20
CA THR A 39 -39.69 -7.80 -20.30
C THR A 39 -38.68 -7.44 -21.39
N SER A 40 -38.68 -8.25 -22.46
CA SER A 40 -38.05 -7.94 -23.72
C SER A 40 -38.92 -6.96 -24.49
N THR A 41 -38.32 -5.94 -25.09
CA THR A 41 -38.96 -5.23 -26.21
C THR A 41 -37.87 -4.82 -27.19
N ASN A 42 -37.74 -5.63 -28.24
CA ASN A 42 -37.13 -5.24 -29.50
C ASN A 42 -38.14 -4.37 -30.26
N ALA A 43 -37.69 -3.22 -30.75
CA ALA A 43 -38.31 -2.54 -31.88
C ALA A 43 -37.22 -1.98 -32.78
N GLN A 44 -37.08 -2.60 -33.96
CA GLN A 44 -36.27 -2.13 -35.07
C GLN A 44 -37.02 -1.04 -35.85
N THR A 45 -36.27 0.02 -36.13
CA THR A 45 -36.09 0.70 -37.43
C THR A 45 -37.31 1.29 -38.15
N THR A 46 -37.22 2.60 -38.44
CA THR A 46 -37.43 3.11 -39.80
C THR A 46 -36.48 4.29 -40.08
N ASP A 47 -35.93 4.27 -41.29
CA ASP A 47 -34.92 5.16 -41.84
C ASP A 47 -35.40 6.61 -42.03
N ALA A 48 -34.48 7.56 -41.84
CA ALA A 48 -34.51 8.84 -42.55
C ALA A 48 -33.08 9.25 -42.96
N LYS A 49 -32.86 9.18 -44.26
CA LYS A 49 -31.72 9.62 -45.05
C LYS A 49 -31.60 11.14 -45.07
N ALA A 50 -30.39 11.66 -44.82
CA ALA A 50 -29.69 12.71 -45.59
C ALA A 50 -28.92 13.69 -44.70
N THR A 51 -27.61 13.76 -44.90
CA THR A 51 -26.87 14.90 -45.48
C THR A 51 -25.47 14.95 -44.86
N ALA A 52 -24.47 14.76 -45.72
CA ALA A 52 -23.07 14.94 -45.37
C ALA A 52 -22.80 16.40 -45.00
N ALA A 53 -22.21 16.60 -43.82
CA ALA A 53 -21.42 17.78 -43.50
C ALA A 53 -20.19 17.28 -42.75
N ASN A 54 -19.02 17.64 -43.26
CA ASN A 54 -17.71 17.37 -42.66
C ASN A 54 -17.69 17.84 -41.20
N GLY A 55 -17.93 16.91 -40.28
CA GLY A 55 -17.63 17.08 -38.88
C GLY A 55 -16.15 16.85 -38.69
N ALA A 56 -15.39 17.93 -38.54
CA ALA A 56 -14.11 17.88 -37.86
C ALA A 56 -14.35 17.12 -36.55
N GLU A 57 -13.70 15.97 -36.38
CA GLU A 57 -13.55 15.33 -35.08
C GLU A 57 -12.83 16.33 -34.19
N SER A 58 -13.62 17.16 -33.51
CA SER A 58 -13.22 17.87 -32.34
C SER A 58 -12.81 16.80 -31.35
N GLN A 59 -11.51 16.52 -31.32
CA GLN A 59 -10.86 15.81 -30.24
C GLN A 59 -11.38 16.44 -28.96
N THR A 60 -12.24 15.71 -28.25
CA THR A 60 -12.61 16.04 -26.88
C THR A 60 -11.30 16.20 -26.14
N ALA A 61 -10.93 17.44 -25.84
CA ALA A 61 -9.80 17.75 -24.98
C ALA A 61 -10.05 16.98 -23.69
N GLY A 62 -9.25 15.92 -23.50
CA GLY A 62 -9.26 15.16 -22.26
C GLY A 62 -9.07 16.14 -21.12
N ASP A 63 -9.93 16.04 -20.11
CA ASP A 63 -9.85 16.80 -18.88
C ASP A 63 -8.38 16.83 -18.42
N PRO A 64 -7.76 18.01 -18.18
CA PRO A 64 -6.35 18.08 -17.80
C PRO A 64 -6.15 17.15 -16.61
N MET A 65 -5.39 16.07 -16.82
CA MET A 65 -5.13 15.06 -15.81
C MET A 65 -4.58 15.76 -14.57
N VAL A 66 -5.41 15.90 -13.54
CA VAL A 66 -5.05 16.66 -12.35
C VAL A 66 -3.88 15.95 -11.70
N ARG A 67 -2.71 16.60 -11.73
CA ARG A 67 -1.48 16.06 -11.13
C ARG A 67 -1.71 15.82 -9.63
N PRO A 68 -1.41 14.62 -9.09
CA PRO A 68 -1.48 14.35 -7.66
C PRO A 68 -0.63 15.34 -6.86
N LYS A 69 -1.15 15.83 -5.74
CA LYS A 69 -0.45 16.82 -4.90
C LYS A 69 -0.25 16.35 -3.47
N THR A 70 -1.16 15.51 -2.98
CA THR A 70 -1.11 14.97 -1.62
C THR A 70 -0.65 13.53 -1.62
N VAL A 71 -0.14 13.05 -0.47
CA VAL A 71 0.24 11.64 -0.29
C VAL A 71 -0.93 10.69 -0.59
N ARG A 72 -2.17 11.08 -0.25
CA ARG A 72 -3.38 10.33 -0.61
C ARG A 72 -3.61 10.32 -2.12
N ASP A 73 -3.49 11.45 -2.82
CA ASP A 73 -3.65 11.47 -4.28
C ASP A 73 -2.65 10.52 -4.95
N PHE A 74 -1.39 10.55 -4.50
CA PHE A 74 -0.36 9.64 -4.99
C PHE A 74 -0.70 8.18 -4.71
N PHE A 75 -1.23 7.84 -3.53
CA PHE A 75 -1.71 6.49 -3.25
C PHE A 75 -2.84 6.07 -4.21
N MET A 76 -3.83 6.94 -4.43
CA MET A 76 -4.97 6.65 -5.31
C MET A 76 -4.58 6.33 -6.75
N VAL A 77 -3.45 6.87 -7.22
CA VAL A 77 -2.88 6.57 -8.55
C VAL A 77 -1.64 5.66 -8.53
N LEU A 78 -1.22 5.15 -7.37
CA LEU A 78 -0.08 4.25 -7.23
C LEU A 78 -0.30 2.90 -7.94
N PRO A 79 0.60 2.44 -8.82
CA PRO A 79 0.48 1.14 -9.45
C PRO A 79 0.61 0.01 -8.43
N VAL A 80 -0.23 -1.02 -8.57
CA VAL A 80 -0.25 -2.17 -7.66
C VAL A 80 1.04 -3.00 -7.63
N LYS A 81 1.94 -2.83 -8.61
CA LYS A 81 3.29 -3.43 -8.56
C LYS A 81 4.14 -2.89 -7.40
N TYR A 82 3.85 -1.69 -6.89
CA TYR A 82 4.54 -1.11 -5.73
C TYR A 82 3.83 -1.41 -4.41
N PHE A 83 2.51 -1.65 -4.47
CA PHE A 83 1.70 -2.04 -3.34
C PHE A 83 0.52 -2.90 -3.81
N PRO A 84 0.65 -4.24 -3.77
CA PRO A 84 -0.42 -5.15 -4.17
C PRO A 84 -1.63 -5.01 -3.26
N LEU A 85 -2.82 -5.04 -3.84
CA LEU A 85 -4.09 -5.02 -3.13
C LEU A 85 -4.88 -6.27 -3.48
N GLU A 86 -5.36 -7.01 -2.48
CA GLU A 86 -6.02 -8.30 -2.70
C GLU A 86 -7.25 -8.22 -3.60
N SER A 87 -8.04 -7.15 -3.43
CA SER A 87 -9.29 -6.93 -4.18
C SER A 87 -9.09 -6.23 -5.54
N CYS A 88 -7.84 -6.12 -6.03
CA CYS A 88 -7.52 -5.51 -7.32
C CYS A 88 -7.03 -6.57 -8.32
N GLU A 89 -7.76 -6.75 -9.41
CA GLU A 89 -7.29 -7.55 -10.55
C GLU A 89 -6.35 -6.70 -11.42
N ALA A 90 -5.07 -6.62 -11.02
CA ALA A 90 -4.03 -5.79 -11.64
C ALA A 90 -3.97 -5.87 -13.19
N SER A 91 -4.11 -7.08 -13.74
CA SER A 91 -4.02 -7.34 -15.19
C SER A 91 -5.19 -6.78 -15.99
N LYS A 92 -6.31 -6.46 -15.34
CA LYS A 92 -7.52 -5.93 -15.97
C LYS A 92 -7.89 -4.54 -15.45
N ASP A 93 -7.07 -3.97 -14.57
CA ASP A 93 -7.34 -2.75 -13.79
C ASP A 93 -8.76 -2.73 -13.16
N LYS A 94 -9.27 -3.92 -12.84
CA LYS A 94 -10.67 -4.07 -12.41
C LYS A 94 -10.73 -4.01 -10.89
N GLY A 95 -11.54 -3.07 -10.39
CA GLY A 95 -11.81 -2.92 -8.95
C GLY A 95 -10.70 -2.21 -8.16
N CYS A 96 -9.58 -1.83 -8.78
CA CYS A 96 -8.41 -1.32 -8.08
C CYS A 96 -8.65 0.03 -7.37
N GLN A 97 -9.41 0.94 -7.98
CA GLN A 97 -9.80 2.20 -7.32
C GLN A 97 -10.68 1.96 -6.08
N ARG A 98 -11.62 1.02 -6.16
CA ARG A 98 -12.45 0.64 -5.02
C ARG A 98 -11.61 -0.03 -3.93
N ALA A 99 -10.74 -0.97 -4.30
CA ALA A 99 -9.84 -1.65 -3.37
C ALA A 99 -8.95 -0.65 -2.60
N LYS A 100 -8.43 0.38 -3.28
CA LYS A 100 -7.68 1.47 -2.64
C LYS A 100 -8.53 2.26 -1.65
N ALA A 101 -9.73 2.66 -2.05
CA ALA A 101 -10.63 3.40 -1.17
C ALA A 101 -11.02 2.59 0.07
N ASP A 102 -11.37 1.31 -0.12
CA ASP A 102 -11.72 0.38 0.95
C ASP A 102 -10.52 0.10 1.87
N TYR A 103 -9.31 -0.04 1.30
CA TYR A 103 -8.06 -0.15 2.07
C TYR A 103 -7.84 1.08 2.96
N LEU A 104 -7.89 2.29 2.39
CA LEU A 104 -7.68 3.51 3.20
C LEU A 104 -8.73 3.67 4.30
N LYS A 105 -9.99 3.33 4.00
CA LYS A 105 -11.08 3.41 4.98
C LYS A 105 -10.85 2.48 6.17
N THR A 106 -10.22 1.33 5.93
CA THR A 106 -10.08 0.25 6.92
C THR A 106 -8.78 0.37 7.70
N PHE A 107 -7.68 0.72 7.03
CA PHE A 107 -6.34 0.54 7.57
C PHE A 107 -5.57 1.83 7.85
N VAL A 108 -6.05 3.01 7.46
CA VAL A 108 -5.30 4.26 7.74
C VAL A 108 -5.14 4.46 9.25
N GLU A 109 -3.88 4.50 9.69
CA GLU A 109 -3.52 4.80 11.07
C GLU A 109 -3.11 6.27 11.22
N VAL A 110 -2.34 6.76 10.25
CA VAL A 110 -1.82 8.12 10.23
C VAL A 110 -1.91 8.67 8.82
N GLU A 111 -2.54 9.82 8.68
CA GLU A 111 -2.43 10.64 7.48
C GLU A 111 -2.06 12.06 7.89
N ASP A 112 -0.91 12.50 7.44
CA ASP A 112 -0.36 13.83 7.70
C ASP A 112 -0.14 14.52 6.36
N THR A 113 -1.23 14.99 5.77
CA THR A 113 -1.23 15.64 4.45
C THR A 113 -0.31 16.85 4.40
N ALA A 114 -0.19 17.60 5.50
CA ALA A 114 0.65 18.78 5.60
C ALA A 114 2.15 18.45 5.48
N ASN A 115 2.57 17.30 6.03
CA ASN A 115 3.93 16.81 5.93
C ASN A 115 4.13 15.76 4.83
N GLY A 116 3.07 15.43 4.07
CA GLY A 116 3.15 14.50 2.96
C GLY A 116 3.37 13.04 3.37
N TYR A 117 2.85 12.61 4.53
CA TYR A 117 3.07 11.28 5.08
C TYR A 117 1.76 10.49 5.27
N LEU A 118 1.81 9.18 5.00
CA LEU A 118 0.71 8.25 5.18
C LEU A 118 1.25 6.92 5.74
N ARG A 119 0.63 6.42 6.80
CA ARG A 119 0.83 5.07 7.31
C ARG A 119 -0.51 4.35 7.45
N ALA A 120 -0.57 3.14 6.93
CA ALA A 120 -1.73 2.27 7.04
C ALA A 120 -1.31 0.87 7.47
N GLY A 121 -2.14 0.26 8.31
CA GLY A 121 -1.95 -1.09 8.83
C GLY A 121 -2.27 -2.18 7.81
N CYS A 122 -2.49 -3.38 8.33
CA CYS A 122 -2.59 -4.65 7.61
C CYS A 122 -3.45 -5.64 8.40
N ASP A 123 -3.95 -6.70 7.76
CA ASP A 123 -4.78 -7.73 8.39
C ASP A 123 -4.26 -9.17 8.15
N GLY A 124 -2.96 -9.31 7.88
CA GLY A 124 -2.29 -10.58 7.61
C GLY A 124 -2.43 -11.05 6.16
N ALA A 125 -3.53 -10.70 5.49
CA ALA A 125 -3.73 -10.96 4.07
C ALA A 125 -3.22 -9.77 3.23
N GLN A 126 -3.51 -8.55 3.69
CA GLN A 126 -3.03 -7.32 3.08
C GLN A 126 -1.75 -6.80 3.74
N SER A 127 -0.78 -6.35 2.92
CA SER A 127 0.46 -5.69 3.40
C SER A 127 0.19 -4.35 4.09
N CYS A 128 1.05 -3.98 5.04
CA CYS A 128 1.05 -2.67 5.68
C CYS A 128 1.75 -1.66 4.76
N LEU A 129 1.34 -0.39 4.80
CA LEU A 129 1.83 0.66 3.91
C LEU A 129 2.45 1.80 4.71
N GLU A 130 3.61 2.25 4.26
CA GLU A 130 4.14 3.58 4.60
C GLU A 130 4.49 4.35 3.33
N MET A 131 4.07 5.61 3.24
CA MET A 131 4.40 6.51 2.15
C MET A 131 4.82 7.89 2.67
N ALA A 132 5.79 8.49 1.99
CA ALA A 132 6.16 9.89 2.17
C ALA A 132 6.44 10.54 0.82
N ILE A 133 6.14 11.84 0.68
CA ILE A 133 6.47 12.61 -0.52
C ILE A 133 7.52 13.67 -0.24
N PHE A 134 8.50 13.78 -1.13
CA PHE A 134 9.63 14.70 -1.03
C PHE A 134 9.59 15.69 -2.17
N LYS A 135 9.52 16.99 -1.86
CA LYS A 135 9.45 18.03 -2.88
C LYS A 135 10.79 18.18 -3.60
N LYS A 136 10.78 18.09 -4.93
CA LYS A 136 11.92 18.31 -5.82
C LYS A 136 12.10 19.82 -6.11
N PRO A 137 13.30 20.25 -6.57
CA PRO A 137 13.57 21.65 -6.90
C PRO A 137 12.68 22.22 -8.02
N ASP A 138 12.23 21.37 -8.94
CA ASP A 138 11.30 21.70 -10.03
C ASP A 138 9.85 21.88 -9.57
N GLY A 139 9.55 21.61 -8.30
CA GLY A 139 8.21 21.69 -7.72
C GLY A 139 7.41 20.39 -7.78
N ASP A 140 7.93 19.35 -8.43
CA ASP A 140 7.34 18.01 -8.41
C ASP A 140 7.67 17.26 -7.12
N TYR A 141 7.15 16.04 -7.00
CA TYR A 141 7.36 15.18 -5.84
C TYR A 141 8.02 13.88 -6.24
N LEU A 142 8.97 13.45 -5.42
CA LEU A 142 9.38 12.06 -5.33
C LEU A 142 8.48 11.37 -4.30
N VAL A 143 8.08 10.13 -4.56
CA VAL A 143 7.27 9.34 -3.62
C VAL A 143 8.10 8.18 -3.09
N GLY A 144 8.31 8.14 -1.77
CA GLY A 144 8.76 6.96 -1.05
C GLY A 144 7.59 6.04 -0.75
N VAL A 145 7.72 4.76 -1.03
CA VAL A 145 6.71 3.72 -0.75
C VAL A 145 7.39 2.54 -0.08
N ARG A 146 6.87 2.11 1.08
CA ARG A 146 7.25 0.86 1.72
C ARG A 146 6.02 0.00 1.91
N ALA A 147 6.13 -1.24 1.49
CA ALA A 147 5.15 -2.29 1.76
C ALA A 147 5.79 -3.29 2.74
N ASP A 148 5.18 -3.45 3.90
CA ASP A 148 5.58 -4.41 4.92
C ASP A 148 4.60 -5.61 4.87
N PHE A 149 5.09 -6.83 4.81
CA PHE A 149 4.32 -8.08 4.75
C PHE A 149 4.96 -9.12 5.69
N GLU A 150 4.29 -10.26 5.89
CA GLU A 150 4.73 -11.28 6.84
C GLU A 150 6.19 -11.71 6.62
N MET A 151 6.59 -11.85 5.36
CA MET A 151 7.94 -12.28 4.96
C MET A 151 8.90 -11.10 4.69
N GLY A 152 8.65 -9.91 5.23
CA GLY A 152 9.57 -8.78 5.17
C GLY A 152 9.01 -7.54 4.48
N SER A 153 9.87 -6.77 3.82
CA SER A 153 9.48 -5.45 3.30
C SER A 153 10.12 -5.10 1.97
N ASN A 154 9.43 -4.30 1.18
CA ASN A 154 9.93 -3.73 -0.07
C ASN A 154 9.83 -2.21 0.01
N SER A 155 10.92 -1.52 -0.32
CA SER A 155 10.97 -0.07 -0.39
C SER A 155 11.27 0.41 -1.81
N TYR A 156 10.56 1.45 -2.24
CA TYR A 156 10.70 2.07 -3.55
C TYR A 156 10.79 3.58 -3.42
N PHE A 157 11.53 4.21 -4.32
CA PHE A 157 11.54 5.65 -4.53
C PHE A 157 11.12 5.89 -5.96
N VAL A 158 9.92 6.42 -6.15
CA VAL A 158 9.27 6.47 -7.46
C VAL A 158 8.95 7.89 -7.86
N ASP A 159 9.28 8.20 -9.11
CA ASP A 159 8.85 9.43 -9.77
C ASP A 159 7.53 9.20 -10.48
N TYR A 160 6.65 10.19 -10.37
CA TYR A 160 5.41 10.28 -11.13
C TYR A 160 5.51 11.39 -12.16
N ASP A 161 5.30 11.05 -13.42
CA ASP A 161 5.22 12.00 -14.53
C ASP A 161 4.01 11.65 -15.41
N ASN A 162 2.95 12.46 -15.30
CA ASN A 162 1.74 12.38 -16.12
C ASN A 162 1.20 10.95 -16.33
N GLY A 163 0.99 10.21 -15.24
CA GLY A 163 0.46 8.84 -15.27
C GLY A 163 1.53 7.74 -15.34
N LYS A 164 2.77 8.10 -15.67
CA LYS A 164 3.90 7.16 -15.69
C LYS A 164 4.61 7.14 -14.34
N TRP A 165 4.87 5.94 -13.85
CA TRP A 165 5.64 5.72 -12.63
C TRP A 165 6.96 5.02 -12.93
N THR A 166 8.05 5.60 -12.44
CA THR A 166 9.41 5.07 -12.64
C THR A 166 10.08 4.90 -11.29
N ASP A 167 10.58 3.70 -11.00
CA ASP A 167 11.46 3.48 -9.84
C ASP A 167 12.84 4.08 -10.14
N VAL A 168 13.21 5.09 -9.35
CA VAL A 168 14.43 5.88 -9.51
C VAL A 168 15.38 5.71 -8.33
N GLY A 169 15.08 4.81 -7.37
CA GLY A 169 15.86 4.65 -6.13
C GLY A 169 17.36 4.47 -6.39
N GLY A 170 17.73 3.60 -7.34
CA GLY A 170 19.13 3.38 -7.71
C GLY A 170 19.86 4.57 -8.35
N LEU A 171 19.13 5.61 -8.77
CA LEU A 171 19.69 6.81 -9.42
C LEU A 171 19.85 7.98 -8.43
N ILE A 172 18.91 8.11 -7.50
CA ILE A 172 18.80 9.30 -6.65
C ILE A 172 19.13 9.04 -5.18
N VAL A 173 19.23 7.78 -4.76
CA VAL A 173 19.58 7.42 -3.38
C VAL A 173 21.01 6.89 -3.33
N ASP A 174 21.87 7.62 -2.62
CA ASP A 174 23.26 7.22 -2.42
C ASP A 174 23.37 5.88 -1.66
N GLY A 175 23.91 4.87 -2.33
CA GLY A 175 24.02 3.51 -1.82
C GLY A 175 22.68 2.81 -1.64
N PHE A 176 21.70 3.09 -2.52
CA PHE A 176 20.44 2.36 -2.58
C PHE A 176 20.68 0.84 -2.61
N SER A 177 19.93 0.11 -1.78
CA SER A 177 19.87 -1.35 -1.83
C SER A 177 18.46 -1.81 -1.51
N LYS A 178 17.99 -2.81 -2.24
CA LYS A 178 16.69 -3.46 -1.96
C LYS A 178 16.73 -4.33 -0.69
N ASP A 179 17.93 -4.59 -0.18
CA ASP A 179 18.17 -5.37 1.04
C ASP A 179 18.22 -4.48 2.30
N ASN A 180 17.93 -3.18 2.16
CA ASN A 180 17.82 -2.25 3.28
C ASN A 180 16.36 -1.95 3.59
N TYR A 181 16.10 -1.63 4.86
CA TYR A 181 14.84 -1.09 5.33
C TYR A 181 14.93 0.44 5.37
N TYR A 182 14.02 1.14 4.67
CA TYR A 182 13.96 2.60 4.65
C TYR A 182 12.78 3.08 5.50
N ALA A 183 13.06 3.78 6.60
CA ALA A 183 12.03 4.39 7.44
C ALA A 183 11.72 5.80 6.96
N PHE A 184 10.51 6.01 6.44
CA PHE A 184 10.14 7.32 5.92
C PHE A 184 9.76 8.27 7.06
N PRO A 185 10.24 9.53 7.03
CA PRO A 185 9.92 10.49 8.07
C PRO A 185 8.47 10.95 7.95
N ARG A 186 7.76 10.97 9.08
CA ARG A 186 6.51 11.73 9.18
C ARG A 186 6.75 13.25 9.15
N ILE A 187 7.81 13.70 9.82
CA ILE A 187 8.18 15.11 9.92
C ILE A 187 9.63 15.27 9.47
N GLY A 188 9.88 16.27 8.63
CA GLY A 188 11.19 16.50 8.02
C GLY A 188 11.45 15.59 6.83
N THR A 189 12.70 15.55 6.38
CA THR A 189 13.08 14.88 5.12
C THR A 189 14.23 13.88 5.29
N THR A 190 14.57 13.54 6.54
CA THR A 190 15.61 12.54 6.83
C THR A 190 15.00 11.14 6.78
N VAL A 191 15.53 10.29 5.90
CA VAL A 191 15.15 8.86 5.85
C VAL A 191 16.19 8.07 6.61
N GLU A 192 15.78 7.35 7.65
CA GLU A 192 16.67 6.46 8.38
C GLU A 192 16.76 5.12 7.64
N VAL A 193 17.97 4.60 7.48
CA VAL A 193 18.22 3.34 6.78
C VAL A 193 18.71 2.29 7.77
N PHE A 194 18.12 1.11 7.71
CA PHE A 194 18.43 -0.01 8.59
C PHE A 194 18.74 -1.27 7.78
N GLU A 195 19.43 -2.22 8.40
CA GLU A 195 19.51 -3.58 7.90
C GLU A 195 18.09 -4.15 7.82
N LYS A 196 17.77 -4.82 6.70
CA LYS A 196 16.54 -5.61 6.61
C LYS A 196 16.73 -6.87 7.44
N LEU A 197 15.77 -7.15 8.33
CA LEU A 197 15.79 -8.40 9.09
C LEU A 197 15.48 -9.58 8.16
N PRO A 198 16.10 -10.75 8.39
CA PRO A 198 15.73 -11.96 7.67
C PRO A 198 14.30 -12.37 8.02
N GLU A 199 13.64 -13.07 7.09
CA GLU A 199 12.21 -13.39 7.17
C GLU A 199 11.87 -14.29 8.38
N ASP A 200 12.83 -15.07 8.87
CA ASP A 200 12.72 -15.97 10.02
C ASP A 200 13.13 -15.34 11.36
N SER A 201 13.37 -14.02 11.38
CA SER A 201 13.77 -13.33 12.60
C SER A 201 12.60 -13.25 13.59
N GLU A 202 12.75 -13.85 14.77
CA GLU A 202 11.78 -13.73 15.87
C GLU A 202 11.49 -12.24 16.23
N THR A 203 12.49 -11.37 16.05
CA THR A 203 12.37 -9.92 16.31
C THR A 203 11.61 -9.14 15.24
N ALA A 204 11.37 -9.70 14.05
CA ALA A 204 10.63 -9.02 12.99
C ALA A 204 9.16 -8.76 13.36
N SER A 205 8.61 -9.57 14.27
CA SER A 205 7.24 -9.44 14.78
C SER A 205 7.03 -8.20 15.65
N ASP A 206 8.04 -7.79 16.43
CA ASP A 206 7.98 -6.64 17.34
C ASP A 206 8.57 -5.35 16.74
N SER A 207 9.59 -5.48 15.89
CA SER A 207 10.23 -4.37 15.18
C SER A 207 10.78 -4.84 13.84
N PRO A 208 10.20 -4.45 12.70
CA PRO A 208 10.64 -4.93 11.38
C PRO A 208 11.99 -4.33 10.94
N LYS A 209 12.63 -3.52 11.78
CA LYS A 209 13.87 -2.81 11.48
C LYS A 209 15.05 -3.50 12.17
N GLY A 210 16.09 -3.81 11.40
CA GLY A 210 17.36 -4.28 11.94
C GLY A 210 18.21 -3.14 12.49
N LYS A 211 19.53 -3.35 12.55
CA LYS A 211 20.47 -2.33 13.02
C LYS A 211 20.43 -1.11 12.10
N LYS A 212 20.44 0.09 12.68
CA LYS A 212 20.58 1.34 11.92
C LYS A 212 21.93 1.38 11.20
N LEU A 213 21.90 1.66 9.90
CA LEU A 213 23.07 1.75 9.03
C LEU A 213 23.56 3.20 8.90
N TYR A 214 22.67 4.10 8.50
CA TYR A 214 22.96 5.53 8.28
C TYR A 214 21.66 6.32 8.10
N ASP A 215 21.79 7.64 8.06
CA ASP A 215 20.71 8.57 7.68
C ASP A 215 20.91 9.07 6.26
N LEU A 216 19.82 9.25 5.54
CA LEU A 216 19.77 9.91 4.24
C LEU A 216 19.11 11.28 4.40
N GLU A 217 19.77 12.31 3.91
CA GLU A 217 19.23 13.67 3.83
C GLU A 217 18.75 13.94 2.40
N TRP A 218 17.53 14.46 2.27
CA TRP A 218 17.00 14.95 1.00
C TRP A 218 17.54 16.35 0.69
N LYS A 219 18.27 16.49 -0.41
CA LYS A 219 18.83 17.77 -0.85
C LYS A 219 18.92 17.82 -2.37
N ASP A 220 18.51 18.95 -2.96
CA ASP A 220 18.64 19.24 -4.39
C ASP A 220 18.10 18.13 -5.31
N GLY A 221 16.98 17.49 -4.92
CA GLY A 221 16.33 16.44 -5.69
C GLY A 221 16.94 15.03 -5.55
N ARG A 222 17.80 14.81 -4.56
CA ARG A 222 18.42 13.50 -4.29
C ARG A 222 18.61 13.23 -2.80
N PHE A 223 18.79 11.97 -2.45
CA PHE A 223 19.18 11.54 -1.12
C PHE A 223 20.70 11.30 -1.06
N THR A 224 21.34 11.94 -0.08
CA THR A 224 22.77 11.75 0.22
C THR A 224 22.93 11.26 1.65
N ARG A 225 23.94 10.43 1.90
CA ARG A 225 24.24 10.01 3.27
C ARG A 225 24.63 11.21 4.12
N LYS A 226 23.97 11.35 5.27
CA LYS A 226 24.30 12.35 6.28
C LYS A 226 25.66 12.02 6.88
N LYS A 227 26.52 13.02 7.01
CA LYS A 227 27.86 12.90 7.60
C LYS A 227 27.79 12.88 9.12
#